data_AF-A0A9D4YMU8-F1
#
_entry.id   AF-A0A9D4YMU8-F1
#
_cell.length_a   1.000
_cell.length_b   1.000
_cell.length_c   1.000
_cell.angle_alpha   90.00
_cell.angle_beta   90.00
_cell.angle_gamma   90.00
#
_symmetry.space_group_name_H-M   'P 1'
#
loop_
_entity.id
_entity.type
_entity.pdbx_description
1 polymer ?
#
loop_
_entity_poly.entity_id
_entity_poly.type
_entity_poly.pdbx_seq_one_letter_code
_entity_poly.pdbx_strand_id
1 'polypeptide(L)'
;MILSTFCFTFPDYQLVPMLEEYAHLLGIPVSSKVPFSGLEEITRSHLITRALHLKKSEIEDHWVKKGGLFGLPSDFLIKEAIAFAQAGSVDAFEAIFVLLIYGLALFPNIDDFVDVNAIRILLIGNLVPTLMGDMYFSLHLRNSKGGGTIVCRIPLLYKWFILHLPQTPAFMENKQCLRLEIIDCCGEFSNVPLIGRQGGINYNPTLARRKHGFTLRDKPNNTLLESLFYQEGKDPQRLKQKIVHAWHNVHRKGKSELGLGNCVPLEAYTLWVKKRALELKMPYPCERPMSMVVVEPLTFPNQDVEKLEDALAKMKQEKDMCEKTFPCFKPKA
;
A
#
# COMPACT_ATOMS: atom_id res chain seq x y z
N MET A 1 2.97 -2.63 18.63
CA MET A 1 2.56 -3.28 17.37
C MET A 1 3.76 -3.98 16.76
N ILE A 2 3.74 -5.32 16.68
CA ILE A 2 4.82 -6.12 16.13
C ILE A 2 4.31 -6.80 14.87
N LEU A 3 4.97 -6.51 13.73
CA LEU A 3 4.72 -7.22 12.48
C LEU A 3 5.57 -8.49 12.54
N SER A 4 4.96 -9.62 12.84
CA SER A 4 5.55 -10.93 12.55
C SER A 4 4.79 -11.50 11.36
N THR A 5 5.47 -12.14 10.42
CA THR A 5 4.83 -12.72 9.22
C THR A 5 3.91 -11.75 8.48
N PHE A 6 4.35 -10.49 8.35
CA PHE A 6 3.71 -9.49 7.49
C PHE A 6 2.22 -9.26 7.77
N CYS A 7 1.82 -9.42 9.04
CA CYS A 7 0.50 -9.07 9.56
C CYS A 7 0.61 -8.24 10.84
N PHE A 8 -0.36 -7.35 11.06
CA PHE A 8 -0.52 -6.65 12.32
C PHE A 8 -1.22 -7.58 13.31
N THR A 9 -0.47 -8.07 14.29
CA THR A 9 -1.01 -8.96 15.32
C THR A 9 -1.47 -8.16 16.53
N PHE A 10 -2.67 -8.45 17.02
CA PHE A 10 -3.28 -7.98 18.26
C PHE A 10 -3.49 -9.18 19.20
N PRO A 11 -3.86 -8.98 20.48
CA PRO A 11 -3.97 -10.09 21.44
C PRO A 11 -4.87 -11.25 20.98
N ASP A 12 -5.96 -10.97 20.28
CA ASP A 12 -6.99 -11.93 19.92
C ASP A 12 -7.44 -11.87 18.44
N TYR A 13 -6.89 -10.94 17.65
CA TYR A 13 -7.12 -10.84 16.21
C TYR A 13 -5.87 -10.39 15.43
N GLN A 14 -5.93 -10.49 14.11
CA GLN A 14 -4.88 -10.04 13.21
C GLN A 14 -5.48 -9.23 12.06
N LEU A 15 -4.76 -8.22 11.59
CA LEU A 15 -5.09 -7.45 10.39
C LEU A 15 -3.95 -7.57 9.37
N VAL A 16 -4.31 -7.65 8.09
CA VAL A 16 -3.35 -7.82 7.00
C VAL A 16 -3.76 -6.89 5.87
N PRO A 17 -2.98 -5.87 5.52
CA PRO A 17 -3.22 -5.11 4.30
C PRO A 17 -3.24 -6.01 3.06
N MET A 18 -4.29 -5.90 2.23
CA MET A 18 -4.40 -6.64 0.97
C MET A 18 -4.40 -5.73 -0.25
N LEU A 19 -4.00 -6.28 -1.40
CA LEU A 19 -4.00 -5.60 -2.71
C LEU A 19 -5.38 -5.03 -3.03
N GLU A 20 -6.44 -5.80 -2.76
CA GLU A 20 -7.82 -5.42 -3.03
C GLU A 20 -8.26 -4.18 -2.23
N GLU A 21 -7.82 -4.08 -0.97
CA GLU A 21 -8.16 -2.95 -0.10
C GLU A 21 -7.39 -1.69 -0.52
N TYR A 22 -6.13 -1.84 -0.91
CA TYR A 22 -5.33 -0.72 -1.39
C TYR A 22 -5.82 -0.22 -2.75
N ALA A 23 -6.20 -1.13 -3.65
CA ALA A 23 -6.82 -0.79 -4.92
C ALA A 23 -8.14 -0.04 -4.70
N HIS A 24 -8.98 -0.52 -3.77
CA HIS A 24 -10.22 0.17 -3.39
C HIS A 24 -9.97 1.56 -2.80
N LEU A 25 -9.00 1.70 -1.88
CA LEU A 25 -8.62 2.98 -1.27
C LEU A 25 -8.17 4.04 -2.28
N LEU A 26 -7.56 3.59 -3.38
CA LEU A 26 -7.05 4.41 -4.46
C LEU A 26 -8.04 4.58 -5.62
N GLY A 27 -9.19 3.89 -5.58
CA GLY A 27 -10.19 3.94 -6.65
C GLY A 27 -9.72 3.32 -7.98
N ILE A 28 -8.78 2.37 -7.93
CA ILE A 28 -8.25 1.70 -9.12
C ILE A 28 -8.62 0.21 -9.13
N PRO A 29 -8.73 -0.44 -10.31
CA PRO A 29 -9.00 -1.88 -10.37
C PRO A 29 -7.80 -2.70 -9.90
N VAL A 30 -8.07 -3.86 -9.29
CA VAL A 30 -7.04 -4.83 -8.94
C VAL A 30 -6.52 -5.46 -10.22
N SER A 31 -5.22 -5.31 -10.47
CA SER A 31 -4.57 -5.84 -11.66
C SER A 31 -3.81 -7.13 -11.36
N SER A 32 -3.99 -8.14 -12.20
CA SER A 32 -3.14 -9.35 -12.23
C SER A 32 -1.90 -9.18 -13.13
N LYS A 33 -1.71 -8.01 -13.75
CA LYS A 33 -0.53 -7.76 -14.59
C LYS A 33 0.72 -7.76 -13.73
N VAL A 34 1.83 -8.18 -14.31
CA VAL A 34 3.14 -8.11 -13.67
C VAL A 34 3.40 -6.65 -13.21
N PRO A 35 3.61 -6.43 -11.90
CA PRO A 35 3.90 -5.10 -11.37
C PRO A 35 5.33 -4.69 -11.68
N PHE A 36 5.68 -3.47 -11.28
CA PHE A 36 7.07 -3.01 -11.31
C PHE A 36 8.00 -4.00 -10.59
N SER A 37 9.14 -4.26 -11.23
CA SER A 37 10.19 -5.18 -10.78
C SER A 37 11.57 -4.54 -10.74
N GLY A 38 11.75 -3.42 -11.44
CA GLY A 38 13.04 -2.78 -11.69
C GLY A 38 13.86 -3.48 -12.78
N LEU A 39 13.39 -4.61 -13.32
CA LEU A 39 14.01 -5.32 -14.47
C LEU A 39 13.49 -4.83 -15.81
N GLU A 40 12.53 -3.91 -15.83
CA GLU A 40 12.01 -3.35 -17.06
C GLU A 40 13.14 -2.65 -17.82
N GLU A 41 13.21 -2.87 -19.14
CA GLU A 41 14.12 -2.11 -19.97
C GLU A 41 13.91 -0.61 -19.74
N ILE A 42 15.01 0.16 -19.76
CA ILE A 42 14.91 1.62 -19.72
C ILE A 42 14.03 2.02 -20.90
N THR A 43 12.89 2.61 -20.57
CA THR A 43 11.83 2.85 -21.53
C THR A 43 12.36 3.77 -22.62
N ARG A 44 12.37 3.29 -23.87
CA ARG A 44 12.73 4.08 -25.06
C ARG A 44 11.94 5.39 -25.04
N SER A 45 12.59 6.53 -25.27
CA SER A 45 12.02 7.89 -25.14
C SER A 45 10.60 8.03 -25.72
N HIS A 46 10.27 7.34 -26.81
CA HIS A 46 8.95 7.34 -27.45
C HIS A 46 7.74 6.97 -26.55
N LEU A 47 7.89 6.09 -25.54
CA LEU A 47 6.78 5.74 -24.65
C LEU A 47 6.55 6.84 -23.62
N ILE A 48 7.62 7.48 -23.16
CA ILE A 48 7.56 8.60 -22.22
C ILE A 48 6.96 9.82 -22.94
N THR A 49 7.41 10.12 -24.18
CA THR A 49 6.82 11.20 -24.98
C THR A 49 5.33 11.00 -25.19
N ARG A 50 4.90 9.77 -25.52
CA ARG A 50 3.49 9.48 -25.73
C ARG A 50 2.67 9.58 -24.45
N ALA A 51 3.20 9.08 -23.34
CA ALA A 51 2.50 9.08 -22.06
C ALA A 51 2.37 10.48 -21.45
N LEU A 52 3.39 11.34 -21.66
CA LEU A 52 3.47 12.66 -21.03
C LEU A 52 3.11 13.81 -21.98
N HIS A 53 2.82 13.51 -23.24
CA HIS A 53 2.58 14.52 -24.29
C HIS A 53 3.75 15.50 -24.52
N LEU A 54 4.95 15.12 -24.09
CA LEU A 54 6.19 15.90 -24.26
C LEU A 54 6.91 15.50 -25.55
N LYS A 55 7.63 16.43 -26.16
CA LYS A 55 8.53 16.14 -27.29
C LYS A 55 9.74 15.37 -26.82
N LYS A 56 10.32 14.59 -27.73
CA LYS A 56 11.55 13.84 -27.48
C LYS A 56 12.70 14.74 -27.02
N SER A 57 12.87 15.89 -27.66
CA SER A 57 13.90 16.88 -27.30
C SER A 57 13.70 17.42 -25.88
N GLU A 58 12.47 17.77 -25.51
CA GLU A 58 12.14 18.30 -24.17
C GLU A 58 12.52 17.30 -23.06
N ILE A 59 12.29 16.00 -23.30
CA ILE A 59 12.71 14.95 -22.38
C ILE A 59 14.22 14.82 -22.37
N GLU A 60 14.88 14.71 -23.53
CA GLU A 60 16.33 14.50 -23.63
C GLU A 60 17.13 15.64 -23.00
N ASP A 61 16.67 16.89 -23.17
CA ASP A 61 17.31 18.09 -22.60
C ASP A 61 17.20 18.14 -21.06
N HIS A 62 16.18 17.51 -20.47
CA HIS A 62 15.92 17.51 -19.03
C HIS A 62 16.15 16.13 -18.37
N TRP A 63 16.63 15.14 -19.12
CA TRP A 63 16.89 13.78 -18.63
C TRP A 63 18.21 13.74 -17.86
N VAL A 64 18.16 14.15 -16.61
CA VAL A 64 19.35 14.33 -15.76
C VAL A 64 19.55 13.16 -14.80
N LYS A 65 20.79 12.96 -14.38
CA LYS A 65 21.16 11.96 -13.36
C LYS A 65 21.34 12.63 -12.00
N LYS A 66 20.55 12.25 -11.01
CA LYS A 66 20.69 12.66 -9.59
C LYS A 66 20.69 11.41 -8.70
N GLY A 67 21.51 11.38 -7.65
CA GLY A 67 21.55 10.26 -6.70
C GLY A 67 21.78 8.88 -7.32
N GLY A 68 22.46 8.81 -8.48
CA GLY A 68 22.70 7.56 -9.21
C GLY A 68 21.59 7.13 -10.17
N LEU A 69 20.42 7.77 -10.14
CA LEU A 69 19.26 7.46 -10.99
C LEU A 69 18.99 8.58 -12.00
N PHE A 70 18.50 8.19 -13.17
CA PHE A 70 17.98 9.14 -14.15
C PHE A 70 16.53 9.52 -13.84
N GLY A 71 16.08 10.65 -14.36
CA GLY A 71 14.73 11.15 -14.17
C GLY A 71 14.56 12.59 -14.66
N LEU A 72 13.45 13.20 -14.26
CA LEU A 72 13.06 14.55 -14.66
C LEU A 72 12.95 15.46 -13.42
N PRO A 73 13.49 16.69 -13.46
CA PRO A 73 13.28 17.70 -12.41
C PRO A 73 11.80 18.02 -12.22
N SER A 74 11.36 18.19 -10.96
CA SER A 74 9.96 18.52 -10.66
C SER A 74 9.58 19.92 -11.17
N ASP A 75 10.50 20.88 -11.14
CA ASP A 75 10.25 22.25 -11.59
C ASP A 75 9.96 22.33 -13.10
N PHE A 76 10.69 21.53 -13.89
CA PHE A 76 10.42 21.35 -15.32
C PHE A 76 9.00 20.78 -15.53
N LEU A 77 8.67 19.68 -14.85
CA LEU A 77 7.34 19.06 -14.97
C LEU A 77 6.22 20.01 -14.52
N ILE A 78 6.42 20.80 -13.46
CA ILE A 78 5.43 21.79 -13.00
C ILE A 78 5.23 22.89 -14.04
N LYS A 79 6.31 23.38 -14.67
CA LYS A 79 6.22 24.38 -15.76
C LYS A 79 5.42 23.83 -16.95
N GLU A 80 5.69 22.59 -17.36
CA GLU A 80 4.94 21.93 -18.44
C GLU A 80 3.47 21.71 -18.08
N ALA A 81 3.16 21.30 -16.85
CA ALA A 81 1.78 21.18 -16.39
C ALA A 81 1.03 22.52 -16.47
N ILE A 82 1.65 23.61 -16.04
CA ILE A 82 1.06 24.96 -16.12
C ILE A 82 0.84 25.35 -17.59
N ALA A 83 1.81 25.09 -18.47
CA ALA A 83 1.68 25.38 -19.90
C ALA A 83 0.53 24.60 -20.55
N PHE A 84 0.39 23.30 -20.25
CA PHE A 84 -0.72 22.49 -20.75
C PHE A 84 -2.08 22.96 -20.23
N ALA A 85 -2.16 23.36 -18.96
CA ALA A 85 -3.37 23.93 -18.39
C ALA A 85 -3.77 25.25 -19.09
N GLN A 86 -2.80 26.15 -19.34
CA GLN A 86 -3.03 27.40 -20.07
C GLN A 86 -3.44 27.18 -21.54
N ALA A 87 -2.89 26.15 -22.17
CA ALA A 87 -3.24 25.74 -23.53
C ALA A 87 -4.58 24.99 -23.63
N GLY A 88 -5.23 24.67 -22.50
CA GLY A 88 -6.47 23.88 -22.46
C GLY A 88 -6.29 22.40 -22.78
N SER A 89 -5.06 21.89 -22.74
CA SER A 89 -4.75 20.48 -23.01
C SER A 89 -4.90 19.64 -21.73
N VAL A 90 -6.14 19.26 -21.42
CA VAL A 90 -6.50 18.57 -20.18
C VAL A 90 -5.75 17.24 -20.02
N ASP A 91 -5.75 16.39 -21.04
CA ASP A 91 -5.10 15.06 -20.98
C ASP A 91 -3.58 15.16 -20.70
N ALA A 92 -2.91 16.12 -21.34
CA ALA A 92 -1.48 16.36 -21.15
C ALA A 92 -1.17 16.91 -19.75
N PHE A 93 -1.98 17.84 -19.27
CA PHE A 93 -1.89 18.33 -17.89
C PHE A 93 -2.07 17.18 -16.89
N GLU A 94 -3.12 16.38 -17.04
CA GLU A 94 -3.41 15.24 -16.16
C GLU A 94 -2.26 14.23 -16.16
N ALA A 95 -1.69 13.91 -17.32
CA ALA A 95 -0.56 13.01 -17.43
C ALA A 95 0.66 13.48 -16.61
N ILE A 96 1.03 14.75 -16.74
CA ILE A 96 2.14 15.34 -15.98
C ILE A 96 1.81 15.44 -14.50
N PHE A 97 0.59 15.84 -14.15
CA PHE A 97 0.12 15.95 -12.77
C PHE A 97 0.14 14.59 -12.05
N VAL A 98 -0.33 13.53 -12.71
CA VAL A 98 -0.26 12.16 -12.19
C VAL A 98 1.20 11.73 -12.03
N LEU A 99 2.09 12.05 -12.97
CA LEU A 99 3.51 11.76 -12.82
C LEU A 99 4.14 12.45 -11.59
N LEU A 100 3.79 13.72 -11.34
CA LEU A 100 4.22 14.46 -10.16
C LEU A 100 3.71 13.80 -8.87
N ILE A 101 2.45 13.37 -8.84
CA ILE A 101 1.92 12.58 -7.71
C ILE A 101 2.70 11.28 -7.55
N TYR A 102 3.05 10.58 -8.64
CA TYR A 102 3.82 9.34 -8.53
C TYR A 102 5.22 9.59 -7.97
N GLY A 103 5.97 10.54 -8.51
CA GLY A 103 7.36 10.80 -8.12
C GLY A 103 7.52 11.48 -6.77
N LEU A 104 6.65 12.44 -6.43
CA LEU A 104 6.76 13.21 -5.20
C LEU A 104 5.83 12.64 -4.10
N ALA A 105 4.58 12.38 -4.48
CA ALA A 105 3.44 11.87 -3.71
C ALA A 105 3.40 10.38 -3.31
N LEU A 106 3.84 9.46 -4.19
CA LEU A 106 3.73 8.00 -3.97
C LEU A 106 5.07 7.23 -3.92
N PHE A 107 6.12 7.66 -4.61
CA PHE A 107 7.43 7.00 -4.65
C PHE A 107 8.60 8.00 -4.53
N PRO A 108 8.73 8.69 -3.40
CA PRO A 108 9.71 9.75 -3.26
C PRO A 108 11.10 9.14 -3.15
N ASN A 109 12.10 9.80 -3.68
CA ASN A 109 13.46 9.27 -3.61
C ASN A 109 14.50 10.37 -3.47
N ILE A 110 14.40 11.37 -4.34
CA ILE A 110 15.29 12.53 -4.35
C ILE A 110 14.38 13.76 -4.35
N ASP A 111 14.70 14.75 -3.53
CA ASP A 111 13.92 15.98 -3.43
C ASP A 111 13.85 16.68 -4.80
N ASP A 112 12.66 17.22 -5.11
CA ASP A 112 12.37 17.93 -6.35
C ASP A 112 12.72 17.16 -7.63
N PHE A 113 12.54 15.84 -7.58
CA PHE A 113 12.94 14.96 -8.67
C PHE A 113 12.02 13.75 -8.83
N VAL A 114 11.60 13.50 -10.07
CA VAL A 114 10.84 12.31 -10.45
C VAL A 114 11.78 11.33 -11.13
N ASP A 115 12.17 10.28 -10.40
CA ASP A 115 13.11 9.28 -10.92
C ASP A 115 12.46 8.31 -11.94
N VAL A 116 13.33 7.60 -12.66
CA VAL A 116 12.94 6.62 -13.68
C VAL A 116 12.05 5.50 -13.15
N ASN A 117 12.14 5.13 -11.87
CA ASN A 117 11.27 4.09 -11.30
C ASN A 117 9.85 4.61 -11.11
N ALA A 118 9.67 5.85 -10.66
CA ALA A 118 8.35 6.47 -10.60
C ALA A 118 7.70 6.55 -12.00
N ILE A 119 8.48 6.92 -13.02
CA ILE A 119 8.03 6.92 -14.43
C ILE A 119 7.62 5.50 -14.88
N ARG A 120 8.44 4.49 -14.59
CA ARG A 120 8.11 3.09 -14.92
C ARG A 120 6.84 2.62 -14.26
N ILE A 121 6.67 2.90 -12.96
CA ILE A 121 5.46 2.49 -12.22
C ILE A 121 4.21 3.13 -12.82
N LEU A 122 4.29 4.40 -13.24
CA LEU A 122 3.21 5.08 -13.97
C LEU A 122 2.89 4.36 -15.29
N LEU A 123 3.90 4.09 -16.11
CA LEU A 123 3.71 3.47 -17.42
C LEU A 123 3.15 2.05 -17.34
N ILE A 124 3.49 1.29 -16.30
CA ILE A 124 2.94 -0.05 -16.05
C ILE A 124 1.46 0.04 -15.65
N GLY A 125 1.08 1.11 -14.93
CA GLY A 125 -0.30 1.32 -14.46
C GLY A 125 -0.73 0.35 -13.36
N ASN A 126 0.20 -0.38 -12.74
CA ASN A 126 -0.07 -1.32 -11.64
C ASN A 126 0.71 -0.93 -10.38
N LEU A 127 0.32 0.20 -9.77
CA LEU A 127 1.07 0.81 -8.66
C LEU A 127 0.89 0.08 -7.31
N VAL A 128 -0.26 -0.56 -7.10
CA VAL A 128 -0.68 -1.10 -5.80
C VAL A 128 0.30 -2.15 -5.26
N PRO A 129 0.75 -3.16 -6.04
CA PRO A 129 1.72 -4.12 -5.54
C PRO A 129 3.04 -3.47 -5.12
N THR A 130 3.52 -2.46 -5.86
CA THR A 130 4.76 -1.74 -5.55
C THR A 130 4.64 -0.90 -4.29
N LEU A 131 3.54 -0.17 -4.16
CA LEU A 131 3.22 0.63 -2.99
C LEU A 131 3.14 -0.25 -1.72
N MET A 132 2.48 -1.40 -1.83
CA MET A 132 2.41 -2.35 -0.73
C MET A 132 3.75 -3.02 -0.44
N GLY A 133 4.55 -3.32 -1.48
CA GLY A 133 5.90 -3.83 -1.35
C GLY A 133 6.79 -2.87 -0.55
N ASP A 134 6.83 -1.59 -0.92
CA ASP A 134 7.58 -0.55 -0.20
C ASP A 134 7.11 -0.40 1.25
N MET A 135 5.79 -0.50 1.48
CA MET A 135 5.23 -0.46 2.83
C MET A 135 5.67 -1.65 3.69
N TYR A 136 5.43 -2.87 3.23
CA TYR A 136 5.80 -4.07 3.97
C TYR A 136 7.30 -4.14 4.20
N PHE A 137 8.09 -3.75 3.19
CA PHE A 137 9.55 -3.70 3.28
C PHE A 137 10.01 -2.71 4.37
N SER A 138 9.45 -1.50 4.39
CA SER A 138 9.77 -0.49 5.40
C SER A 138 9.42 -0.97 6.82
N LEU A 139 8.25 -1.59 6.98
CA LEU A 139 7.81 -2.14 8.27
C LEU A 139 8.70 -3.29 8.73
N HIS A 140 9.09 -4.18 7.82
CA HIS A 140 10.01 -5.28 8.11
C HIS A 140 11.39 -4.76 8.54
N LEU A 141 11.93 -3.76 7.83
CA LEU A 141 13.24 -3.20 8.16
C LEU A 141 13.25 -2.51 9.52
N ARG A 142 12.18 -1.76 9.86
CA ARG A 142 12.03 -1.16 11.19
C ARG A 142 12.02 -2.22 12.29
N ASN A 143 11.24 -3.28 12.11
CA ASN A 143 11.09 -4.30 13.14
C ASN A 143 12.36 -5.14 13.32
N SER A 144 13.05 -5.49 12.23
CA SER A 144 14.33 -6.20 12.29
C SER A 144 15.44 -5.39 12.97
N LYS A 145 15.38 -4.04 12.89
CA LYS A 145 16.29 -3.13 13.59
C LYS A 145 15.87 -2.79 15.03
N GLY A 146 14.74 -3.31 15.51
CA GLY A 146 14.23 -3.01 16.85
C GLY A 146 13.69 -1.58 17.04
N GLY A 147 13.44 -0.84 15.95
CA GLY A 147 13.03 0.57 16.01
C GLY A 147 13.32 1.34 14.72
N GLY A 148 13.08 2.66 14.75
CA GLY A 148 13.33 3.58 13.64
C GLY A 148 12.09 4.16 12.97
N THR A 149 12.32 5.10 12.05
CA THR A 149 11.27 5.79 11.28
C THR A 149 10.71 4.88 10.21
N ILE A 150 9.39 4.75 10.14
CA ILE A 150 8.72 4.09 9.01
C ILE A 150 8.78 5.06 7.84
N VAL A 151 9.57 4.73 6.81
CA VAL A 151 9.70 5.54 5.58
C VAL A 151 8.58 5.22 4.57
N CYS A 152 7.63 4.34 4.91
CA CYS A 152 6.50 4.04 4.04
C CYS A 152 5.52 5.22 3.93
N ARG A 153 4.60 5.15 2.97
CA ARG A 153 3.48 6.10 2.85
C ARG A 153 2.51 5.96 4.04
N ILE A 154 2.87 6.56 5.17
CA ILE A 154 2.10 6.57 6.42
C ILE A 154 0.63 6.97 6.20
N PRO A 155 0.28 7.96 5.36
CA PRO A 155 -1.13 8.36 5.20
C PRO A 155 -2.05 7.26 4.66
N LEU A 156 -1.57 6.45 3.70
CA LEU A 156 -2.36 5.35 3.12
C LEU A 156 -2.54 4.21 4.11
N LEU A 157 -1.47 3.83 4.81
CA LEU A 157 -1.54 2.83 5.88
C LEU A 157 -2.44 3.30 7.03
N TYR A 158 -2.36 4.57 7.41
CA TYR A 158 -3.22 5.18 8.42
C TYR A 158 -4.69 5.15 7.99
N LYS A 159 -5.00 5.59 6.77
CA LYS A 159 -6.37 5.53 6.22
C LYS A 159 -6.90 4.09 6.20
N TRP A 160 -6.06 3.14 5.81
CA TRP A 160 -6.38 1.72 5.89
C TRP A 160 -6.70 1.28 7.33
N PHE A 161 -5.86 1.63 8.31
CA PHE A 161 -6.13 1.31 9.72
C PHE A 161 -7.47 1.86 10.20
N ILE A 162 -7.77 3.14 9.93
CA ILE A 162 -9.03 3.78 10.36
C ILE A 162 -10.26 3.06 9.77
N LEU A 163 -10.18 2.51 8.56
CA LEU A 163 -11.28 1.73 7.96
C LEU A 163 -11.52 0.37 8.64
N HIS A 164 -10.51 -0.16 9.33
CA HIS A 164 -10.57 -1.45 10.00
C HIS A 164 -10.69 -1.37 11.52
N LEU A 165 -10.54 -0.18 12.10
CA LEU A 165 -10.86 0.04 13.50
C LEU A 165 -12.37 0.05 13.69
N PRO A 166 -12.88 -0.60 14.75
CA PRO A 166 -14.30 -0.60 15.05
C PRO A 166 -14.78 0.85 15.28
N GLN A 167 -15.72 1.31 14.45
CA GLN A 167 -16.33 2.64 14.62
C GLN A 167 -17.43 2.64 15.70
N THR A 168 -17.84 1.46 16.15
CA THR A 168 -18.78 1.26 17.25
C THR A 168 -18.32 0.11 18.14
N PRO A 169 -18.76 0.03 19.41
CA PRO A 169 -18.39 -1.05 20.33
C PRO A 169 -18.80 -2.46 19.85
N ALA A 170 -19.73 -2.53 18.90
CA ALA A 170 -20.11 -3.78 18.25
C ALA A 170 -19.25 -3.98 17.00
N PHE A 171 -18.61 -5.15 16.89
CA PHE A 171 -17.92 -5.56 15.67
C PHE A 171 -18.95 -5.67 14.52
N MET A 172 -19.14 -4.59 13.77
CA MET A 172 -20.00 -4.58 12.60
C MET A 172 -19.19 -5.06 11.41
N GLU A 173 -19.64 -6.14 10.77
CA GLU A 173 -19.18 -6.56 9.45
C GLU A 173 -19.10 -5.35 8.51
N ASN A 174 -17.92 -5.13 7.93
CA ASN A 174 -17.79 -4.13 6.88
C ASN A 174 -18.50 -4.66 5.62
N LYS A 175 -19.81 -4.40 5.51
CA LYS A 175 -20.70 -4.93 4.45
C LYS A 175 -20.25 -4.58 3.03
N GLN A 176 -19.33 -3.62 2.85
CA GLN A 176 -18.77 -3.28 1.53
C GLN A 176 -17.78 -4.33 1.01
N CYS A 177 -17.32 -5.28 1.84
CA CYS A 177 -16.44 -6.38 1.44
C CYS A 177 -17.17 -7.59 0.82
N LEU A 178 -18.46 -7.51 0.48
CA LEU A 178 -19.25 -8.67 0.06
C LEU A 178 -19.02 -9.17 -1.39
N ARG A 179 -18.02 -8.63 -2.13
CA ARG A 179 -17.63 -9.07 -3.49
C ARG A 179 -16.20 -9.60 -3.58
N LEU A 180 -15.70 -10.26 -2.53
CA LEU A 180 -14.28 -10.65 -2.44
C LEU A 180 -13.96 -11.83 -3.36
N GLU A 181 -13.47 -11.49 -4.56
CA GLU A 181 -12.43 -12.26 -5.22
C GLU A 181 -11.08 -11.64 -4.82
N ILE A 182 -10.21 -12.43 -4.18
CA ILE A 182 -8.89 -11.96 -3.71
C ILE A 182 -7.78 -12.73 -4.39
N ILE A 183 -6.62 -12.11 -4.58
CA ILE A 183 -5.39 -12.81 -4.94
C ILE A 183 -4.92 -13.61 -3.72
N ASP A 184 -4.88 -14.94 -3.85
CA ASP A 184 -4.49 -15.86 -2.78
C ASP A 184 -3.01 -16.25 -2.88
N CYS A 185 -2.51 -16.43 -4.12
CA CYS A 185 -1.13 -16.80 -4.39
C CYS A 185 -0.69 -16.46 -5.83
N CYS A 186 0.62 -16.53 -6.09
CA CYS A 186 1.19 -16.29 -7.42
C CYS A 186 2.21 -17.38 -7.76
N GLY A 187 2.05 -18.05 -8.90
CA GLY A 187 2.98 -19.07 -9.40
C GLY A 187 3.31 -20.14 -8.37
N GLU A 188 4.60 -20.40 -8.15
CA GLU A 188 5.06 -21.36 -7.14
C GLU A 188 4.93 -20.89 -5.68
N PHE A 189 4.66 -19.60 -5.43
CA PHE A 189 4.61 -19.06 -4.08
C PHE A 189 3.24 -19.33 -3.46
N SER A 190 3.19 -19.92 -2.26
CA SER A 190 1.94 -20.11 -1.51
C SER A 190 1.37 -18.82 -0.88
N ASN A 191 2.05 -17.70 -1.07
CA ASN A 191 1.72 -16.37 -0.58
C ASN A 191 1.78 -15.38 -1.76
N VAL A 192 1.44 -14.11 -1.54
CA VAL A 192 1.52 -13.09 -2.58
C VAL A 192 2.86 -12.36 -2.46
N PRO A 193 3.81 -12.60 -3.39
CA PRO A 193 5.07 -11.87 -3.41
C PRO A 193 4.88 -10.47 -4.00
N LEU A 194 5.57 -9.49 -3.44
CA LEU A 194 5.55 -8.09 -3.82
C LEU A 194 6.98 -7.62 -4.09
N ILE A 195 7.14 -6.74 -5.07
CA ILE A 195 8.41 -6.05 -5.33
C ILE A 195 8.17 -4.56 -5.09
N GLY A 196 8.88 -4.01 -4.11
CA GLY A 196 9.02 -2.57 -3.92
C GLY A 196 10.28 -2.05 -4.62
N ARG A 197 10.55 -0.76 -4.48
CA ARG A 197 11.75 -0.10 -5.00
C ARG A 197 13.02 -0.49 -4.26
N GLN A 198 12.89 -0.92 -3.00
CA GLN A 198 14.04 -1.25 -2.14
C GLN A 198 14.30 -2.76 -1.98
N GLY A 199 13.45 -3.61 -2.58
CA GLY A 199 13.55 -5.05 -2.45
C GLY A 199 12.20 -5.74 -2.59
N GLY A 200 12.14 -7.03 -2.26
CA GLY A 200 10.92 -7.81 -2.33
C GLY A 200 10.57 -8.48 -1.02
N ILE A 201 9.27 -8.72 -0.85
CA ILE A 201 8.65 -9.21 0.38
C ILE A 201 7.34 -9.91 0.03
N ASN A 202 6.79 -10.77 0.89
CA ASN A 202 5.45 -11.35 0.68
C ASN A 202 4.48 -10.96 1.80
N TYR A 203 3.18 -11.12 1.54
CA TYR A 203 2.16 -11.18 2.59
C TYR A 203 1.32 -12.44 2.41
N ASN A 204 0.63 -12.84 3.48
CA ASN A 204 -0.19 -14.04 3.50
C ASN A 204 -1.69 -13.67 3.48
N PRO A 205 -2.41 -13.87 2.36
CA PRO A 205 -3.85 -13.59 2.26
C PRO A 205 -4.72 -14.48 3.16
N THR A 206 -4.26 -15.67 3.52
CA THR A 206 -5.00 -16.58 4.43
C THR A 206 -5.20 -15.94 5.80
N LEU A 207 -4.20 -15.21 6.30
CA LEU A 207 -4.30 -14.47 7.57
C LEU A 207 -5.32 -13.32 7.51
N ALA A 208 -5.65 -12.85 6.31
CA ALA A 208 -6.62 -11.79 6.09
C ALA A 208 -8.07 -12.28 6.07
N ARG A 209 -8.32 -13.60 5.91
CA ARG A 209 -9.67 -14.15 5.74
C ARG A 209 -10.61 -13.86 6.92
N ARG A 210 -10.10 -13.94 8.15
CA ARG A 210 -10.88 -13.65 9.36
C ARG A 210 -11.41 -12.22 9.38
N LYS A 211 -10.63 -11.25 8.90
CA LYS A 211 -11.05 -9.84 8.86
C LYS A 211 -12.23 -9.60 7.89
N HIS A 212 -12.45 -10.54 6.98
CA HIS A 212 -13.56 -10.53 6.01
C HIS A 212 -14.72 -11.46 6.40
N GLY A 213 -14.76 -11.93 7.65
CA GLY A 213 -15.87 -12.75 8.16
C GLY A 213 -15.79 -14.23 7.78
N PHE A 214 -14.68 -14.69 7.19
CA PHE A 214 -14.48 -16.11 6.91
C PHE A 214 -13.88 -16.83 8.13
N THR A 215 -14.42 -18.01 8.42
CA THR A 215 -13.95 -18.83 9.54
C THR A 215 -12.60 -19.45 9.25
N LEU A 216 -11.63 -19.26 10.15
CA LEU A 216 -10.40 -20.04 10.21
C LEU A 216 -10.54 -21.09 11.31
N ARG A 217 -10.54 -22.37 10.95
CA ARG A 217 -10.68 -23.48 11.91
C ARG A 217 -9.41 -23.73 12.70
N ASP A 218 -8.30 -23.83 11.98
CA ASP A 218 -7.00 -24.20 12.52
C ASP A 218 -5.94 -23.15 12.21
N LYS A 219 -4.76 -23.32 12.80
CA LYS A 219 -3.59 -22.51 12.44
C LYS A 219 -3.28 -22.67 10.94
N PRO A 220 -2.76 -21.64 10.26
CA PRO A 220 -2.25 -21.79 8.90
C PRO A 220 -1.13 -22.84 8.85
N ASN A 221 -1.04 -23.56 7.73
CA ASN A 221 0.08 -24.48 7.48
C ASN A 221 1.41 -23.73 7.56
N ASN A 222 2.45 -24.38 8.10
CA ASN A 222 3.76 -23.76 8.30
C ASN A 222 4.38 -23.23 6.98
N THR A 223 4.10 -23.87 5.84
CA THR A 223 4.50 -23.42 4.50
C THR A 223 3.89 -22.05 4.13
N LEU A 224 2.71 -21.73 4.64
CA LEU A 224 2.09 -20.41 4.46
C LEU A 224 2.74 -19.34 5.36
N LEU A 225 3.53 -19.74 6.35
CA LEU A 225 4.26 -18.83 7.23
C LEU A 225 5.68 -18.53 6.73
N GLU A 226 6.08 -19.10 5.59
CA GLU A 226 7.39 -18.81 4.98
C GLU A 226 7.47 -17.35 4.55
N SER A 227 8.44 -16.64 5.16
CA SER A 227 8.71 -15.24 4.89
C SER A 227 9.69 -15.10 3.74
N LEU A 228 9.25 -14.45 2.66
CA LEU A 228 10.12 -14.01 1.58
C LEU A 228 10.65 -12.62 1.92
N PHE A 229 11.96 -12.42 1.79
CA PHE A 229 12.59 -11.10 1.92
C PHE A 229 13.92 -11.03 1.16
N TYR A 230 14.11 -9.98 0.37
CA TYR A 230 15.42 -9.60 -0.17
C TYR A 230 15.53 -8.08 -0.29
N GLN A 231 16.75 -7.56 -0.26
CA GLN A 231 17.03 -6.13 -0.50
C GLN A 231 17.59 -5.93 -1.91
N GLU A 232 17.31 -4.78 -2.51
CA GLU A 232 17.86 -4.42 -3.81
C GLU A 232 19.40 -4.46 -3.78
N GLY A 233 20.01 -5.05 -4.81
CA GLY A 233 21.45 -5.31 -4.85
C GLY A 233 21.93 -6.49 -3.97
N LYS A 234 21.05 -7.11 -3.18
CA LYS A 234 21.33 -8.28 -2.33
C LYS A 234 20.27 -9.36 -2.54
N ASP A 235 20.23 -9.92 -3.75
CA ASP A 235 19.32 -11.00 -4.15
C ASP A 235 20.07 -12.27 -4.59
N PRO A 236 20.62 -13.05 -3.64
CA PRO A 236 21.46 -14.20 -3.97
C PRO A 236 20.70 -15.35 -4.65
N GLN A 237 19.39 -15.45 -4.42
CA GLN A 237 18.55 -16.55 -4.94
C GLN A 237 17.81 -16.17 -6.23
N ARG A 238 18.07 -14.98 -6.78
CA ARG A 238 17.34 -14.40 -7.92
C ARG A 238 15.82 -14.38 -7.67
N LEU A 239 15.43 -14.10 -6.42
CA LEU A 239 14.04 -14.02 -5.99
C LEU A 239 13.27 -13.00 -6.82
N LYS A 240 13.89 -11.89 -7.21
CA LYS A 240 13.26 -10.89 -8.08
C LYS A 240 12.73 -11.51 -9.37
N GLN A 241 13.54 -12.33 -10.05
CA GLN A 241 13.15 -12.97 -11.32
C GLN A 241 12.04 -14.01 -11.10
N LYS A 242 12.13 -14.79 -10.01
CA LYS A 242 11.09 -15.77 -9.64
C LYS A 242 9.75 -15.10 -9.34
N ILE A 243 9.78 -13.99 -8.60
CA ILE A 243 8.56 -13.22 -8.29
C ILE A 243 7.94 -12.67 -9.58
N VAL A 244 8.75 -12.08 -10.47
CA VAL A 244 8.26 -11.62 -11.78
C VAL A 244 7.62 -12.77 -12.56
N HIS A 245 8.25 -13.94 -12.60
CA HIS A 245 7.69 -15.13 -13.25
C HIS A 245 6.36 -15.55 -12.61
N ALA A 246 6.30 -15.61 -11.27
CA ALA A 246 5.11 -15.99 -10.53
C ALA A 246 3.91 -15.06 -10.78
N TRP A 247 4.16 -13.76 -10.97
CA TRP A 247 3.10 -12.79 -11.32
C TRP A 247 2.47 -13.01 -12.69
N HIS A 248 3.03 -13.86 -13.55
CA HIS A 248 2.35 -14.28 -14.78
C HIS A 248 1.24 -15.31 -14.52
N ASN A 249 1.26 -15.96 -13.34
CA ASN A 249 0.33 -17.02 -12.94
C ASN A 249 -0.34 -16.64 -11.62
N VAL A 250 -1.19 -15.61 -11.64
CA VAL A 250 -1.92 -15.14 -10.45
C VAL A 250 -3.14 -16.02 -10.20
N HIS A 251 -3.25 -16.54 -8.98
CA HIS A 251 -4.39 -17.35 -8.55
C HIS A 251 -5.29 -16.54 -7.62
N ARG A 252 -6.58 -16.54 -7.94
CA ARG A 252 -7.62 -15.85 -7.18
C ARG A 252 -8.54 -16.84 -6.49
N LYS A 253 -9.14 -16.41 -5.39
CA LYS A 253 -10.18 -17.15 -4.67
C LYS A 253 -11.42 -16.30 -4.50
N GLY A 254 -12.56 -16.85 -4.88
CA GLY A 254 -13.86 -16.27 -4.62
C GLY A 254 -14.41 -16.68 -3.25
N LYS A 255 -15.56 -16.11 -2.89
CA LYS A 255 -16.26 -16.37 -1.62
C LYS A 255 -16.44 -17.86 -1.29
N SER A 256 -16.75 -18.70 -2.29
CA SER A 256 -16.94 -20.15 -2.11
C SER A 256 -15.66 -20.89 -1.72
N GLU A 257 -14.49 -20.34 -2.05
CA GLU A 257 -13.17 -20.96 -1.83
C GLU A 257 -12.46 -20.42 -0.58
N LEU A 258 -12.91 -19.27 -0.07
CA LEU A 258 -12.33 -18.62 1.11
C LEU A 258 -12.77 -19.25 2.44
N GLY A 259 -13.79 -20.10 2.40
CA GLY A 259 -14.30 -20.85 3.55
C GLY A 259 -15.74 -20.48 3.90
N LEU A 260 -16.23 -21.05 4.99
CA LEU A 260 -17.56 -20.74 5.50
C LEU A 260 -17.59 -19.31 6.05
N GLY A 261 -18.58 -18.53 5.64
CA GLY A 261 -18.83 -17.20 6.19
C GLY A 261 -19.51 -17.29 7.54
N ASN A 262 -18.77 -17.66 8.58
CA ASN A 262 -19.22 -17.55 9.97
C ASN A 262 -18.20 -16.69 10.75
N CYS A 263 -18.66 -15.56 11.27
CA CYS A 263 -17.87 -14.62 12.07
C CYS A 263 -17.48 -15.14 13.46
N VAL A 264 -17.85 -16.37 13.83
CA VAL A 264 -17.49 -16.96 15.12
C VAL A 264 -16.04 -17.44 15.09
N PRO A 265 -15.15 -16.86 15.90
CA PRO A 265 -13.79 -17.34 16.00
C PRO A 265 -13.78 -18.74 16.64
N LEU A 266 -13.23 -19.72 15.92
CA LEU A 266 -13.03 -21.06 16.49
C LEU A 266 -11.87 -21.02 17.49
N GLU A 267 -12.01 -21.81 18.56
CA GLU A 267 -11.15 -21.75 19.74
C GLU A 267 -9.69 -22.02 19.40
N ALA A 268 -9.41 -23.00 18.53
CA ALA A 268 -8.06 -23.38 18.13
C ALA A 268 -7.28 -22.24 17.43
N TYR A 269 -7.91 -21.53 16.48
CA TYR A 269 -7.29 -20.36 15.85
C TYR A 269 -7.04 -19.24 16.85
N THR A 270 -8.00 -18.97 17.74
CA THR A 270 -7.88 -17.91 18.74
C THR A 270 -6.74 -18.18 19.72
N LEU A 271 -6.61 -19.43 20.19
CA LEU A 271 -5.49 -19.86 21.02
C LEU A 271 -4.15 -19.72 20.29
N TRP A 272 -4.10 -20.05 19.00
CA TRP A 272 -2.91 -19.86 18.18
C TRP A 272 -2.51 -18.38 18.07
N VAL A 273 -3.46 -17.48 17.82
CA VAL A 273 -3.20 -16.02 17.77
C VAL A 273 -2.68 -15.52 19.12
N LYS A 274 -3.33 -15.92 20.23
CA LYS A 274 -2.91 -15.53 21.59
C LYS A 274 -1.49 -16.02 21.90
N LYS A 275 -1.19 -17.29 21.61
CA LYS A 275 0.16 -17.87 21.80
C LYS A 275 1.20 -17.10 20.98
N ARG A 276 0.88 -16.80 19.72
CA ARG A 276 1.75 -16.01 18.85
C ARG A 276 1.99 -14.60 19.39
N ALA A 277 0.95 -13.91 19.87
CA ALA A 277 1.08 -12.58 20.45
C ALA A 277 2.02 -12.58 21.68
N LEU A 278 1.97 -13.64 22.50
CA LEU A 278 2.88 -13.84 23.63
C LEU A 278 4.33 -14.09 23.18
N GLU A 279 4.53 -14.98 22.19
CA GLU A 279 5.85 -15.26 21.61
C GLU A 279 6.51 -13.99 21.04
N LEU A 280 5.70 -13.11 20.45
CA LEU A 280 6.15 -11.84 19.91
C LEU A 280 6.41 -10.79 20.98
N LYS A 281 6.08 -11.03 22.25
CA LYS A 281 6.18 -10.03 23.34
C LYS A 281 5.35 -8.77 23.04
N MET A 282 4.12 -8.97 22.54
CA MET A 282 3.21 -7.85 22.31
C MET A 282 2.98 -7.06 23.60
N PRO A 283 3.01 -5.72 23.56
CA PRO A 283 3.05 -4.87 24.76
C PRO A 283 1.70 -4.79 25.52
N TYR A 284 0.66 -5.44 25.02
CA TYR A 284 -0.68 -5.38 25.61
C TYR A 284 -0.92 -6.64 26.45
N PRO A 285 -1.32 -6.52 27.73
CA PRO A 285 -1.84 -7.67 28.47
C PRO A 285 -3.05 -8.23 27.73
N CYS A 286 -3.20 -9.56 27.68
CA CYS A 286 -4.43 -10.17 27.23
C CYS A 286 -5.49 -9.91 28.31
N GLU A 287 -6.11 -8.73 28.29
CA GLU A 287 -7.22 -8.43 29.18
C GLU A 287 -8.34 -9.44 28.90
N ARG A 288 -8.90 -10.01 29.98
CA ARG A 288 -10.10 -10.85 29.86
C ARG A 288 -11.18 -10.00 29.18
N PRO A 289 -12.13 -10.60 28.43
CA PRO A 289 -13.27 -9.84 27.92
C PRO A 289 -13.85 -9.06 29.09
N MET A 290 -13.82 -7.72 29.00
CA MET A 290 -14.42 -6.88 30.03
C MET A 290 -15.85 -7.39 30.19
N SER A 291 -16.18 -7.85 31.40
CA SER A 291 -17.57 -7.83 31.83
C SER A 291 -18.08 -6.43 31.50
N MET A 292 -19.26 -6.33 30.87
CA MET A 292 -19.88 -5.05 30.52
C MET A 292 -20.09 -4.22 31.79
N VAL A 293 -19.05 -3.53 32.22
CA VAL A 293 -19.16 -2.41 33.13
C VAL A 293 -19.18 -1.22 32.21
N VAL A 294 -20.30 -0.50 32.25
CA VAL A 294 -20.45 0.79 31.58
C VAL A 294 -19.37 1.69 32.18
N VAL A 295 -18.26 1.87 31.45
CA VAL A 295 -17.23 2.84 31.82
C VAL A 295 -17.63 4.17 31.21
N GLU A 296 -17.73 5.20 32.05
CA GLU A 296 -17.91 6.58 31.60
C GLU A 296 -16.80 6.99 30.61
N PRO A 297 -17.08 7.90 29.66
CA PRO A 297 -16.15 8.23 28.58
C PRO A 297 -14.79 8.69 29.12
N LEU A 298 -13.72 8.00 28.70
CA LEU A 298 -12.35 8.43 28.95
C LEU A 298 -12.08 9.74 28.21
N THR A 299 -11.82 10.81 28.95
CA THR A 299 -11.29 12.07 28.44
C THR A 299 -9.83 11.87 28.07
N PHE A 300 -9.54 11.79 26.77
CA PHE A 300 -8.18 11.87 26.25
C PHE A 300 -7.63 13.30 26.46
N PRO A 301 -6.32 13.47 26.67
CA PRO A 301 -5.71 14.80 26.73
C PRO A 301 -5.97 15.55 25.41
N ASN A 302 -6.68 16.69 25.49
CA ASN A 302 -7.12 17.49 24.34
C ASN A 302 -6.01 17.91 23.36
N GLN A 303 -4.74 17.88 23.77
CA GLN A 303 -3.60 18.37 22.97
C GLN A 303 -3.33 17.57 21.68
N ASP A 304 -3.70 16.29 21.60
CA ASP A 304 -3.46 15.49 20.37
C ASP A 304 -4.65 15.52 19.41
N VAL A 305 -5.86 15.78 19.92
CA VAL A 305 -7.07 16.00 19.10
C VAL A 305 -7.00 17.36 18.41
N GLU A 306 -6.57 18.40 19.13
CA GLU A 306 -6.40 19.75 18.59
C GLU A 306 -5.37 19.78 17.45
N LYS A 307 -4.24 19.06 17.60
CA LYS A 307 -3.25 18.89 16.51
C LYS A 307 -3.80 18.17 15.27
N LEU A 308 -4.69 17.19 15.46
CA LEU A 308 -5.33 16.47 14.38
C LEU A 308 -6.39 17.33 13.68
N GLU A 309 -7.14 18.12 14.44
CA GLU A 309 -8.10 19.10 13.92
C GLU A 309 -7.39 20.22 13.14
N ASP A 310 -6.25 20.72 13.64
CA ASP A 310 -5.40 21.69 12.96
C ASP A 310 -4.82 21.12 11.65
N ALA A 311 -4.34 19.86 11.68
CA ALA A 311 -3.85 19.20 10.48
C ALA A 311 -4.98 19.00 9.44
N LEU A 312 -6.19 18.66 9.89
CA LEU A 312 -7.35 18.52 9.03
C LEU A 312 -7.82 19.87 8.45
N ALA A 313 -7.77 20.94 9.25
CA ALA A 313 -8.07 22.30 8.82
C ALA A 313 -7.04 22.79 7.79
N LYS A 314 -5.76 22.52 8.03
CA LYS A 314 -4.67 22.83 7.09
C LYS A 314 -4.83 22.08 5.77
N MET A 315 -5.14 20.78 5.81
CA MET A 315 -5.41 20.01 4.59
C MET A 315 -6.65 20.51 3.83
N LYS A 316 -7.71 20.95 4.53
CA LYS A 316 -8.87 21.59 3.90
C LYS A 316 -8.49 22.92 3.24
N GLN A 317 -7.70 23.74 3.90
CA GLN A 317 -7.24 25.02 3.36
C GLN A 317 -6.33 24.83 2.14
N GLU A 318 -5.43 23.86 2.17
CA GLU A 318 -4.57 23.50 1.03
C GLU A 318 -5.41 22.96 -0.14
N LYS A 319 -6.43 22.14 0.14
CA LYS A 319 -7.39 21.68 -0.86
C LYS A 319 -8.15 22.84 -1.50
N ASP A 320 -8.74 23.73 -0.70
CA ASP A 320 -9.51 24.88 -1.17
C ASP A 320 -8.63 25.87 -1.96
N MET A 321 -7.37 26.01 -1.56
CA MET A 321 -6.38 26.81 -2.28
C MET A 321 -6.03 26.16 -3.62
N CYS A 322 -5.84 24.84 -3.66
CA CYS A 322 -5.64 24.10 -4.91
C CYS A 322 -6.84 24.22 -5.86
N GLU A 323 -8.07 24.16 -5.34
CA GLU A 323 -9.30 24.36 -6.13
C GLU A 323 -9.45 25.79 -6.67
N LYS A 324 -8.94 26.80 -5.94
CA LYS A 324 -8.91 28.20 -6.39
C LYS A 324 -7.80 28.47 -7.42
N THR A 325 -6.64 27.86 -7.24
CA THR A 325 -5.49 28.00 -8.14
C THR A 325 -5.68 27.21 -9.44
N PHE A 326 -6.42 26.11 -9.40
CA PHE A 326 -6.71 25.25 -10.55
C PHE A 326 -8.22 25.03 -10.70
N PRO A 327 -8.94 25.93 -11.39
CA PRO A 327 -10.40 25.87 -11.55
C PRO A 327 -10.92 24.61 -12.25
N CYS A 328 -10.03 23.84 -12.90
CA CYS A 328 -10.31 22.59 -13.60
C CYS A 328 -10.78 21.46 -12.67
N PHE A 329 -10.60 21.56 -11.35
CA PHE A 329 -11.02 20.55 -10.37
C PHE A 329 -12.47 20.67 -9.89
N LYS A 330 -13.25 21.64 -10.38
CA LYS A 330 -14.68 21.69 -10.05
C LYS A 330 -15.37 20.42 -10.57
N PRO A 331 -16.05 19.64 -9.72
CA PRO A 331 -16.92 18.58 -10.21
C PRO A 331 -17.93 19.22 -11.17
N LYS A 332 -18.02 18.69 -12.40
CA LYS A 332 -19.16 19.05 -13.26
C LYS A 332 -20.42 18.54 -12.56
N ALA A 333 -21.33 19.47 -12.29
CA ALA A 333 -22.60 19.22 -11.61
C ALA A 333 -23.48 18.24 -12.38
#